data_AF-A0A3D4VTP0-F1
#
_entry.id   AF-A0A3D4VTP0-F1
#
_cell.length_a   1.000
_cell.length_b   1.000
_cell.length_c   1.000
_cell.angle_alpha   90.00
_cell.angle_beta   90.00
_cell.angle_gamma   90.00
#
_symmetry.space_group_name_H-M   'P 1'
#
loop_
_entity.id
_entity.type
_entity.pdbx_description
1 polymer ?
#
loop_
_entity_poly.entity_id
_entity_poly.type
_entity_poly.pdbx_seq_one_letter_code
_entity_poly.pdbx_strand_id
1 'polypeptide(L)'
;MEKIVLGSGKIYISEYADSIPADATIEVEGNLLGYIQGGATISYKPTFSEAKDDLGLVSKKFITDEEAVLKSGVMTWNGDTLKKLCSTARVTEDVGTKTRTVKIGGVGNYDGKKYVIHFVHTDAVDGDIRVTIVGSNEAGFELAFAKDKESVINAEFKAQPHDSEGTLIIYKEEDSTITA
;
A
#
# COMPACT_ATOMS: atom_id res chain seq x y z
N MET A 1 -11.17 -3.34 -25.62
CA MET A 1 -12.44 -3.94 -25.15
C MET A 1 -12.77 -3.28 -23.82
N GLU A 2 -14.04 -2.96 -23.53
CA GLU A 2 -14.40 -2.39 -22.22
C GLU A 2 -14.35 -3.52 -21.18
N LYS A 3 -13.44 -3.42 -20.20
CA LYS A 3 -13.32 -4.37 -19.08
C LYS A 3 -14.06 -3.82 -17.87
N ILE A 4 -14.80 -4.66 -17.15
CA ILE A 4 -15.42 -4.27 -15.88
C ILE A 4 -14.54 -4.86 -14.76
N VAL A 5 -13.74 -4.02 -14.12
CA VAL A 5 -12.91 -4.47 -12.99
C VAL A 5 -13.79 -4.64 -11.75
N LEU A 6 -14.01 -5.88 -11.31
CA LEU A 6 -14.86 -6.22 -10.18
C LEU A 6 -14.06 -6.75 -8.97
N GLY A 7 -13.95 -5.95 -7.92
CA GLY A 7 -13.89 -6.50 -6.57
C GLY A 7 -12.51 -6.72 -5.93
N SER A 8 -12.58 -7.35 -4.77
CA SER A 8 -11.49 -7.56 -3.81
C SER A 8 -10.27 -8.22 -4.44
N GLY A 9 -9.10 -7.91 -3.90
CA GLY A 9 -7.85 -8.56 -4.24
C GLY A 9 -7.11 -9.01 -2.99
N LYS A 10 -5.86 -9.42 -3.19
CA LYS A 10 -4.92 -9.70 -2.10
C LYS A 10 -3.91 -8.56 -2.01
N ILE A 11 -3.50 -8.24 -0.79
CA ILE A 11 -2.39 -7.31 -0.56
C ILE A 11 -1.20 -8.10 -0.04
N TYR A 12 -0.11 -8.02 -0.77
CA TYR A 12 1.19 -8.54 -0.40
C TYR A 12 2.10 -7.39 0.02
N ILE A 13 2.96 -7.67 0.98
CA ILE A 13 3.86 -6.68 1.57
C ILE A 13 5.22 -7.31 1.91
N SER A 14 6.28 -6.71 1.37
CA SER A 14 7.67 -7.09 1.62
C SER A 14 8.49 -5.85 1.93
N GLU A 15 9.54 -5.99 2.75
CA GLU A 15 10.47 -4.88 3.02
C GLU A 15 11.14 -4.45 1.70
N TYR A 16 11.15 -3.14 1.45
CA TYR A 16 11.79 -2.57 0.27
C TYR A 16 13.28 -2.45 0.51
N ALA A 17 14.08 -3.03 -0.38
CA ALA A 17 15.52 -2.85 -0.43
C ALA A 17 15.85 -1.80 -1.50
N ASP A 18 16.49 -2.20 -2.59
CA ASP A 18 16.91 -1.28 -3.66
C ASP A 18 16.02 -1.34 -4.90
N SER A 19 15.16 -2.35 -5.01
CA SER A 19 14.29 -2.55 -6.18
C SER A 19 13.02 -3.33 -5.82
N ILE A 20 12.01 -3.23 -6.68
CA ILE A 20 10.78 -4.01 -6.58
C ILE A 20 11.06 -5.42 -7.15
N PRO A 21 10.88 -6.50 -6.37
CA PRO A 21 11.03 -7.86 -6.86
C PRO A 21 10.00 -8.22 -7.94
N ALA A 22 10.23 -9.32 -8.66
CA ALA A 22 9.24 -9.86 -9.59
C ALA A 22 7.96 -10.32 -8.87
N ASP A 23 6.81 -10.24 -9.56
CA ASP A 23 5.48 -10.59 -9.05
C ASP A 23 5.48 -11.95 -8.31
N ALA A 24 6.04 -13.01 -8.92
CA ALA A 24 6.09 -14.35 -8.32
C ALA A 24 6.87 -14.44 -7.00
N THR A 25 7.81 -13.52 -6.74
CA THR A 25 8.56 -13.43 -5.48
C THR A 25 7.73 -12.70 -4.41
N ILE A 26 6.89 -11.76 -4.82
CA ILE A 26 6.04 -10.97 -3.92
C ILE A 26 4.78 -11.75 -3.56
N GLU A 27 4.14 -12.39 -4.52
CA GLU A 27 2.84 -13.08 -4.44
C GLU A 27 2.89 -14.44 -3.71
N VAL A 28 3.64 -14.53 -2.62
CA VAL A 28 3.77 -15.72 -1.77
C VAL A 28 3.05 -15.55 -0.44
N GLU A 29 2.63 -16.65 0.18
CA GLU A 29 1.86 -16.64 1.43
C GLU A 29 2.55 -15.87 2.56
N GLY A 30 3.88 -15.98 2.69
CA GLY A 30 4.65 -15.26 3.71
C GLY A 30 4.64 -13.74 3.58
N ASN A 31 4.31 -13.23 2.39
CA ASN A 31 4.19 -11.80 2.13
C ASN A 31 2.75 -11.30 2.22
N LEU A 32 1.75 -12.19 2.32
CA LEU A 32 0.36 -11.77 2.44
C LEU A 32 0.18 -10.90 3.70
N LEU A 33 -0.30 -9.67 3.53
CA LEU A 33 -0.55 -8.75 4.65
C LEU A 33 -1.69 -9.27 5.54
N GLY A 34 -2.70 -9.83 4.88
CA GLY A 34 -3.93 -10.39 5.45
C GLY A 34 -5.03 -10.40 4.40
N TYR A 35 -6.12 -11.10 4.69
CA TYR A 35 -7.35 -11.01 3.91
C TYR A 35 -8.01 -9.64 4.16
N ILE A 36 -8.54 -9.04 3.09
CA ILE A 36 -9.09 -7.70 3.13
C ILE A 36 -10.63 -7.71 3.05
N GLN A 37 -11.26 -6.71 3.66
CA GLN A 37 -12.69 -6.46 3.60
C GLN A 37 -12.93 -5.01 3.17
N GLY A 38 -13.91 -4.78 2.29
CA GLY A 38 -14.20 -3.44 1.76
C GLY A 38 -13.32 -3.01 0.58
N GLY A 39 -12.46 -3.90 0.06
CA GLY A 39 -11.59 -3.63 -1.08
C GLY A 39 -10.33 -2.83 -0.74
N ALA A 40 -9.64 -2.37 -1.77
CA ALA A 40 -8.48 -1.49 -1.69
C ALA A 40 -8.69 -0.27 -2.59
N THR A 41 -8.16 0.87 -2.17
CA THR A 41 -8.25 2.14 -2.90
C THR A 41 -6.86 2.70 -3.11
N ILE A 42 -6.49 2.95 -4.37
CA ILE A 42 -5.31 3.74 -4.71
C ILE A 42 -5.77 5.14 -5.14
N SER A 43 -5.20 6.18 -4.52
CA SER A 43 -5.45 7.57 -4.90
C SER A 43 -4.16 8.23 -5.35
N TYR A 44 -4.20 9.00 -6.42
CA TYR A 44 -3.12 9.87 -6.87
C TYR A 44 -3.65 11.32 -6.92
N LYS A 45 -2.93 12.24 -6.28
CA LYS A 45 -3.35 13.62 -6.05
C LYS A 45 -2.21 14.58 -6.38
N PRO A 46 -2.21 15.19 -7.59
CA PRO A 46 -1.27 16.23 -7.94
C PRO A 46 -1.71 17.58 -7.36
N THR A 47 -0.75 18.35 -6.85
CA THR A 47 -0.92 19.75 -6.43
C THR A 47 -0.38 20.67 -7.52
N PHE A 48 -1.18 21.65 -7.92
CA PHE A 48 -0.80 22.61 -8.97
C PHE A 48 -0.57 24.00 -8.39
N SER A 49 0.46 24.66 -8.89
CA SER A 49 0.67 26.10 -8.73
C SER A 49 0.46 26.80 -10.07
N GLU A 50 0.01 28.05 -10.03
CA GLU A 50 -0.22 28.88 -11.21
C GLU A 50 0.44 30.25 -11.00
N ALA A 51 1.39 30.57 -11.86
CA ALA A 51 1.97 31.91 -11.93
C ALA A 51 1.19 32.75 -12.95
N LYS A 52 0.78 33.97 -12.57
CA LYS A 52 0.06 34.93 -13.43
C LYS A 52 0.78 36.27 -13.42
N ASP A 53 0.69 37.00 -14.52
CA ASP A 53 1.04 38.41 -14.52
C ASP A 53 0.00 39.23 -13.72
N ASP A 54 0.38 40.44 -13.30
CA ASP A 54 -0.46 41.29 -12.45
C ASP A 54 -1.78 41.71 -13.12
N LEU A 55 -1.87 41.64 -14.45
CA LEU A 55 -3.09 41.95 -15.21
C LEU A 55 -3.92 40.70 -15.53
N GLY A 56 -3.41 39.49 -15.24
CA GLY A 56 -4.09 38.21 -15.47
C GLY A 56 -4.24 37.82 -16.95
N LEU A 57 -3.43 38.39 -17.83
CA LEU A 57 -3.46 38.15 -19.28
C LEU A 57 -2.66 36.91 -19.70
N VAL A 58 -1.66 36.52 -18.89
CA VAL A 58 -0.78 35.38 -19.14
C VAL A 58 -0.66 34.57 -17.85
N SER A 59 -0.87 33.25 -17.96
CA SER A 59 -0.64 32.32 -16.86
C SER A 59 0.14 31.08 -17.27
N LYS A 60 0.85 30.49 -16.31
CA LYS A 60 1.51 29.18 -16.43
C LYS A 60 1.17 28.31 -15.23
N LYS A 61 0.48 27.20 -15.48
CA LYS A 61 0.15 26.17 -14.49
C LYS A 61 1.17 25.04 -14.54
N PHE A 62 1.63 24.57 -13.38
CA PHE A 62 2.58 23.46 -13.25
C PHE A 62 2.34 22.66 -11.96
N ILE A 63 2.78 21.41 -11.92
CA ILE A 63 2.70 20.55 -10.74
C ILE A 63 3.82 20.92 -9.77
N THR A 64 3.52 20.99 -8.48
CA THR A 64 4.49 21.28 -7.41
C THR A 64 4.70 20.11 -6.45
N ASP A 65 3.72 19.22 -6.35
CA ASP A 65 3.76 18.06 -5.46
C ASP A 65 2.81 16.98 -6.00
N GLU A 66 3.12 15.73 -5.70
CA GLU A 66 2.32 14.58 -6.08
C GLU A 66 2.24 13.63 -4.89
N GLU A 67 1.03 13.27 -4.52
CA GLU A 67 0.80 12.32 -3.43
C GLU A 67 0.06 11.10 -3.95
N ALA A 68 0.58 9.90 -3.67
CA ALA A 68 -0.11 8.66 -3.91
C ALA A 68 -0.29 7.88 -2.59
N VAL A 69 -1.50 7.37 -2.36
CA VAL A 69 -1.87 6.68 -1.11
C VAL A 69 -2.69 5.45 -1.43
N LEU A 70 -2.27 4.29 -0.91
CA LEU A 70 -3.00 3.03 -0.98
C LEU A 70 -3.65 2.76 0.37
N LYS A 71 -4.98 2.59 0.38
CA LYS A 71 -5.77 2.25 1.57
C LYS A 71 -6.42 0.89 1.43
N SER A 72 -6.52 0.14 2.52
CA SER A 72 -7.25 -1.13 2.56
C SER A 72 -7.66 -1.52 3.98
N GLY A 73 -8.81 -2.18 4.12
CA GLY A 73 -9.22 -2.79 5.38
C GLY A 73 -8.67 -4.21 5.54
N VAL A 74 -7.74 -4.43 6.47
CA VAL A 74 -7.15 -5.74 6.77
C VAL A 74 -7.95 -6.42 7.89
N MET A 75 -8.57 -7.56 7.57
CA MET A 75 -9.47 -8.29 8.46
C MET A 75 -8.74 -9.37 9.27
N THR A 76 -7.72 -10.01 8.68
CA THR A 76 -6.91 -11.01 9.38
C THR A 76 -5.53 -10.44 9.68
N TRP A 77 -5.20 -10.30 10.95
CA TRP A 77 -3.95 -9.68 11.39
C TRP A 77 -3.37 -10.37 12.62
N ASN A 78 -2.06 -10.29 12.76
CA ASN A 78 -1.33 -10.75 13.94
C ASN A 78 -0.22 -9.74 14.31
N GLY A 79 0.64 -10.10 15.26
CA GLY A 79 1.71 -9.19 15.65
C GLY A 79 2.72 -8.83 14.56
N ASP A 80 2.89 -9.69 13.54
CA ASP A 80 3.77 -9.39 12.40
C ASP A 80 3.09 -8.41 11.45
N THR A 81 1.78 -8.54 11.23
CA THR A 81 0.98 -7.53 10.51
C THR A 81 1.13 -6.17 11.17
N LEU A 82 0.97 -6.09 12.50
CA LEU A 82 1.14 -4.83 13.26
C LEU A 82 2.53 -4.22 13.11
N LYS A 83 3.57 -5.06 13.00
CA LYS A 83 4.94 -4.61 12.75
C LYS A 83 5.10 -3.93 11.39
N LYS A 84 4.44 -4.44 10.35
CA LYS A 84 4.46 -3.83 9.02
C LYS A 84 3.62 -2.56 8.94
N LEU A 85 2.57 -2.46 9.77
CA LEU A 85 1.67 -1.30 9.82
C LEU A 85 2.18 -0.17 10.73
N CYS A 86 3.21 -0.39 11.54
CA CYS A 86 3.73 0.62 12.45
C CYS A 86 5.25 0.56 12.57
N SER A 87 5.93 1.60 12.08
CA SER A 87 7.40 1.72 12.07
C SER A 87 8.07 1.77 13.44
N THR A 88 7.30 1.80 14.54
CA THR A 88 7.84 1.71 15.90
C THR A 88 7.58 0.35 16.55
N ALA A 89 6.88 -0.56 15.87
CA ALA A 89 6.50 -1.83 16.48
C ALA A 89 7.71 -2.75 16.69
N ARG A 90 7.76 -3.40 17.84
CA ARG A 90 8.77 -4.39 18.22
C ARG A 90 8.06 -5.67 18.66
N VAL A 91 8.30 -6.75 17.93
CA VAL A 91 7.71 -8.06 18.17
C VAL A 91 8.71 -8.93 18.92
N THR A 92 8.25 -9.58 19.99
CA THR A 92 9.01 -10.60 20.72
C THR A 92 8.15 -11.84 20.89
N GLU A 93 8.74 -13.02 20.67
CA GLU A 93 8.07 -14.30 20.82
C GLU A 93 8.68 -15.08 21.98
N ASP A 94 7.83 -15.64 22.83
CA ASP A 94 8.22 -16.52 23.92
C ASP A 94 7.70 -17.94 23.63
N VAL A 95 8.64 -18.85 23.39
CA VAL A 95 8.33 -20.25 23.05
C VAL A 95 7.77 -21.01 24.25
N GLY A 96 8.18 -20.66 25.48
CA GLY A 96 7.73 -21.32 26.71
C GLY A 96 6.28 -21.01 27.02
N THR A 97 5.87 -19.74 26.86
CA THR A 97 4.48 -19.29 27.08
C THR A 97 3.63 -19.28 25.81
N LYS A 98 4.21 -19.63 24.65
CA LYS A 98 3.58 -19.58 23.31
C LYS A 98 2.89 -18.25 23.03
N THR A 99 3.52 -17.16 23.45
CA THR A 99 2.95 -15.82 23.39
C THR A 99 3.79 -14.91 22.50
N ARG A 100 3.12 -14.12 21.66
CA ARG A 100 3.71 -13.02 20.89
C ARG A 100 3.32 -11.69 21.52
N THR A 101 4.31 -10.88 21.86
CA THR A 101 4.10 -9.53 22.39
C THR A 101 4.54 -8.50 21.37
N VAL A 102 3.68 -7.51 21.09
CA VAL A 102 4.02 -6.36 20.24
C VAL A 102 4.04 -5.10 21.09
N LYS A 103 5.19 -4.42 21.12
CA LYS A 103 5.33 -3.10 21.74
C LYS A 103 5.29 -2.04 20.64
N ILE A 104 4.45 -1.02 20.82
CA ILE A 104 4.23 0.04 19.83
C ILE A 104 4.50 1.39 20.49
N GLY A 105 5.19 2.27 19.78
CA GLY A 105 5.59 3.58 20.28
C GLY A 105 7.03 3.66 20.81
N GLY A 106 7.33 4.85 21.32
CA GLY A 106 8.70 5.29 21.66
C GLY A 106 9.43 5.77 20.42
N VAL A 107 9.44 7.09 20.18
CA VAL A 107 9.94 7.75 18.97
C VAL A 107 11.33 7.26 18.53
N GLY A 108 12.24 7.00 19.48
CA GLY A 108 13.59 6.49 19.18
C GLY A 108 13.64 5.07 18.59
N ASN A 109 12.51 4.41 18.40
CA ASN A 109 12.43 3.09 17.76
C ASN A 109 11.83 3.14 16.36
N TYR A 110 11.67 4.34 15.79
CA TYR A 110 11.31 4.50 14.39
C TYR A 110 12.37 3.80 13.51
N ASP A 111 11.95 2.80 12.75
CA ASP A 111 12.84 1.97 11.95
C ASP A 111 13.13 2.52 10.55
N GLY A 112 12.39 3.53 10.09
CA GLY A 112 12.55 4.15 8.77
C GLY A 112 12.27 3.20 7.61
N LYS A 113 11.69 2.02 7.86
CA LYS A 113 11.51 1.01 6.83
C LYS A 113 10.46 1.42 5.83
N LYS A 114 10.76 1.11 4.58
CA LYS A 114 9.81 1.17 3.46
C LYS A 114 9.43 -0.25 3.07
N TYR A 115 8.27 -0.38 2.49
CA TYR A 115 7.71 -1.64 2.04
C TYR A 115 7.28 -1.51 0.59
N VAL A 116 7.38 -2.61 -0.15
CA VAL A 116 6.63 -2.81 -1.39
C VAL A 116 5.23 -3.24 -0.99
N ILE A 117 4.21 -2.49 -1.40
CA ILE A 117 2.80 -2.86 -1.22
C ILE A 117 2.28 -3.23 -2.61
N HIS A 118 1.87 -4.48 -2.75
CA HIS A 118 1.46 -5.06 -4.02
C HIS A 118 0.04 -5.60 -3.91
N PHE A 119 -0.90 -4.90 -4.53
CA PHE A 119 -2.29 -5.32 -4.64
C PHE A 119 -2.47 -6.14 -5.92
N VAL A 120 -3.08 -7.33 -5.78
CA VAL A 120 -3.37 -8.22 -6.90
C VAL A 120 -4.85 -8.51 -6.93
N HIS A 121 -5.49 -8.11 -8.01
CA HIS A 121 -6.83 -8.53 -8.38
C HIS A 121 -6.71 -9.58 -9.48
N THR A 122 -7.19 -10.80 -9.18
CA THR A 122 -7.15 -11.91 -10.14
C THR A 122 -8.48 -12.02 -10.87
N ASP A 123 -8.45 -11.99 -12.20
CA ASP A 123 -9.63 -12.14 -13.04
C ASP A 123 -9.35 -13.14 -14.18
N ALA A 124 -10.09 -14.25 -14.19
CA ALA A 124 -9.89 -15.32 -15.16
C ALA A 124 -10.42 -14.98 -16.57
N VAL A 125 -11.27 -13.96 -16.70
CA VAL A 125 -11.89 -13.54 -17.97
C VAL A 125 -11.14 -12.35 -18.56
N ASP A 126 -10.96 -11.30 -17.75
CA ASP A 126 -10.42 -10.02 -18.21
C ASP A 126 -8.90 -9.87 -17.98
N GLY A 127 -8.29 -10.81 -17.27
CA GLY A 127 -6.87 -10.83 -16.93
C GLY A 127 -6.57 -10.14 -15.60
N ASP A 128 -5.46 -10.55 -14.97
CA ASP A 128 -5.07 -10.01 -13.66
C ASP A 128 -4.68 -8.53 -13.72
N ILE A 129 -5.00 -7.80 -12.65
CA ILE A 129 -4.58 -6.42 -12.41
C ILE A 129 -3.73 -6.35 -11.17
N ARG A 130 -2.61 -5.63 -11.28
CA ARG A 130 -1.63 -5.42 -10.22
C ARG A 130 -1.38 -3.93 -10.03
N VAL A 131 -1.41 -3.50 -8.77
CA VAL A 131 -1.03 -2.14 -8.37
C VAL A 131 0.08 -2.25 -7.34
N THR A 132 1.24 -1.66 -7.65
CA THR A 132 2.41 -1.67 -6.77
C THR A 132 2.81 -0.25 -6.39
N ILE A 133 3.06 -0.05 -5.10
CA ILE A 133 3.70 1.16 -4.58
C ILE A 133 4.86 0.78 -3.66
N VAL A 134 5.80 1.71 -3.45
CA VAL A 134 6.79 1.62 -2.38
C VAL A 134 6.48 2.71 -1.38
N GLY A 135 6.37 2.37 -0.10
CA GLY A 135 5.94 3.33 0.91
C GLY A 135 5.92 2.78 2.33
N SER A 136 5.38 3.57 3.24
CA SER A 136 5.19 3.19 4.64
C SER A 136 3.84 3.68 5.15
N ASN A 137 3.36 3.11 6.25
CA ASN A 137 2.16 3.60 6.90
C ASN A 137 2.49 4.84 7.74
N GLU A 138 1.94 5.98 7.36
CA GLU A 138 2.10 7.27 8.05
C GLU A 138 0.84 7.71 8.81
N ALA A 139 -0.33 7.13 8.52
CA ALA A 139 -1.60 7.52 9.13
C ALA A 139 -1.86 6.83 10.48
N GLY A 140 -1.03 5.86 10.86
CA GLY A 140 -1.24 5.02 12.03
C GLY A 140 -2.27 3.92 11.78
N PHE A 141 -2.89 3.40 12.83
CA PHE A 141 -3.96 2.41 12.74
C PHE A 141 -4.85 2.44 13.98
N GLU A 142 -6.08 1.94 13.84
CA GLU A 142 -7.06 1.81 14.92
C GLU A 142 -7.44 0.33 15.12
N LEU A 143 -7.64 -0.08 16.38
CA LEU A 143 -8.15 -1.41 16.73
C LEU A 143 -9.50 -1.25 17.44
N ALA A 144 -10.58 -1.61 16.76
CA ALA A 144 -11.92 -1.60 17.32
C ALA A 144 -12.38 -3.02 17.68
N PHE A 145 -12.79 -3.24 18.93
CA PHE A 145 -13.38 -4.49 19.40
C PHE A 145 -14.88 -4.28 19.63
N ALA A 146 -15.66 -4.32 18.54
CA ALA A 146 -17.10 -4.16 18.58
C ALA A 146 -17.80 -5.51 18.81
N LYS A 147 -18.95 -5.50 19.50
CA LYS A 147 -19.71 -6.72 19.82
C LYS A 147 -20.32 -7.41 18.59
N ASP A 148 -20.70 -6.62 17.58
CA ASP A 148 -21.51 -7.07 16.45
C ASP A 148 -20.86 -6.76 15.08
N LYS A 149 -19.55 -6.45 15.06
CA LYS A 149 -18.79 -6.16 13.83
C LYS A 149 -17.39 -6.75 13.91
N GLU A 150 -16.84 -7.11 12.77
CA GLU A 150 -15.49 -7.64 12.67
C GLU A 150 -14.44 -6.53 12.91
N SER A 151 -13.33 -6.91 13.56
CA SER A 151 -12.21 -6.00 13.81
C SER A 151 -11.35 -5.86 12.55
N VAL A 152 -11.58 -4.77 11.80
CA VAL A 152 -10.81 -4.43 10.61
C VAL A 152 -9.80 -3.34 10.93
N ILE A 153 -8.54 -3.55 10.52
CA ILE A 153 -7.49 -2.54 10.59
C ILE A 153 -7.45 -1.77 9.28
N ASN A 154 -7.69 -0.46 9.33
CA ASN A 154 -7.48 0.39 8.17
C ASN A 154 -5.98 0.64 7.99
N ALA A 155 -5.40 0.00 6.98
CA ALA A 155 -4.04 0.24 6.55
C ALA A 155 -4.01 1.38 5.52
N GLU A 156 -3.08 2.32 5.67
CA GLU A 156 -2.90 3.45 4.78
C GLU A 156 -1.42 3.66 4.53
N PHE A 157 -0.98 3.39 3.30
CA PHE A 157 0.42 3.48 2.90
C PHE A 157 0.61 4.66 1.98
N LYS A 158 1.48 5.59 2.37
CA LYS A 158 1.88 6.71 1.52
C LYS A 158 3.04 6.27 0.63
N ALA A 159 2.84 6.41 -0.68
CA ALA A 159 3.85 6.05 -1.66
C ALA A 159 4.98 7.07 -1.67
N GLN A 160 6.17 6.59 -2.01
CA GLN A 160 7.38 7.36 -2.18
C GLN A 160 8.03 6.96 -3.51
N PRO A 161 8.79 7.88 -4.14
CA PRO A 161 9.53 7.57 -5.35
C PRO A 161 10.45 6.36 -5.17
N HIS A 162 10.46 5.46 -6.14
CA HIS A 162 11.23 4.22 -6.10
C HIS A 162 12.12 3.99 -7.34
N ASP A 163 12.20 4.97 -8.24
CA ASP A 163 13.10 4.98 -9.39
C ASP A 163 13.63 6.40 -9.66
N SER A 164 14.42 6.55 -10.73
CA SER A 164 14.96 7.85 -11.17
C SER A 164 13.94 8.72 -11.90
N GLU A 165 12.77 8.19 -12.23
CA GLU A 165 11.70 8.90 -12.94
C GLU A 165 10.69 9.55 -11.97
N GLY A 166 10.80 9.22 -10.68
CA GLY A 166 9.89 9.73 -9.66
C GLY A 166 8.61 8.91 -9.53
N THR A 167 8.57 7.68 -10.06
CA THR A 167 7.37 6.85 -10.10
C THR A 167 6.83 6.59 -8.70
N LEU A 168 5.53 6.83 -8.52
CA LEU A 168 4.82 6.56 -7.25
C LEU A 168 3.96 5.30 -7.32
N ILE A 169 3.38 5.00 -8.49
CA ILE A 169 2.44 3.91 -8.70
C ILE A 169 2.84 3.15 -9.96
N ILE A 170 2.96 1.83 -9.86
CA ILE A 170 3.03 0.92 -11.00
C ILE A 170 1.67 0.25 -11.13
N TYR A 171 1.01 0.47 -12.26
CA TYR A 171 -0.17 -0.30 -12.67
C TYR A 171 0.25 -1.29 -13.77
N LYS A 172 -0.12 -2.54 -13.60
CA LYS A 172 0.11 -3.60 -14.57
C LYS A 172 -1.18 -4.37 -14.77
N GLU A 173 -1.55 -4.60 -16.02
CA GLU A 173 -2.69 -5.43 -16.39
C GLU A 173 -2.27 -6.49 -17.41
N GLU A 174 -2.94 -7.62 -17.36
CA GLU A 174 -2.87 -8.63 -18.41
C GLU A 174 -3.88 -8.28 -19.52
N ASP A 175 -3.39 -8.15 -20.75
CA ASP A 175 -4.22 -7.92 -21.92
C ASP A 175 -3.76 -8.82 -23.06
N SER A 176 -4.58 -9.83 -23.35
CA SER A 176 -4.33 -10.81 -24.42
C SER A 176 -4.42 -10.23 -25.82
N THR A 177 -4.89 -8.98 -25.97
CA THR A 177 -4.97 -8.29 -27.26
C THR A 177 -3.68 -7.59 -27.66
N ILE A 178 -2.71 -7.45 -26.74
CA ILE A 178 -1.40 -6.87 -27.02
C ILE A 178 -0.55 -7.87 -27.82
N THR A 179 -0.17 -7.49 -29.03
CA THR A 179 0.72 -8.27 -29.91
C THR A 179 2.15 -7.71 -29.90
N ALA A 180 3.13 -8.59 -30.16
CA ALA A 180 4.55 -8.23 -30.27
C ALA A 180 4.88 -7.39 -31.52
#